data_AF-A0A950W8E4-F1
#
_entry.id   AF-A0A950W8E4-F1
#
_cell.length_a   1.000
_cell.length_b   1.000
_cell.length_c   1.000
_cell.angle_alpha   90.00
_cell.angle_beta   90.00
_cell.angle_gamma   90.00
#
_symmetry.space_group_name_H-M   'P 1'
#
loop_
_entity.id
_entity.type
_entity.pdbx_description
1 polymer ?
#
loop_
_entity_poly.entity_id
_entity_poly.type
_entity_poly.pdbx_seq_one_letter_code
_entity_poly.pdbx_strand_id
1 'polypeptide(L)'
;MRTNHTSAFRRKANPDDPPVQRPPRGPRGPLPGPNFLGLEGRIAIVQAQVYLLAVILVLQLWLVTDALYELLSGRTARLGWLVLVSGIGFALALIVAFWPRRRIEEP
;
A
#
# COMPACT_ATOMS: atom_id res chain seq x y z
N MET A 1 -52.38 28.71 26.02
CA MET A 1 -51.76 27.54 26.67
C MET A 1 -51.49 26.51 25.58
N ARG A 2 -50.22 26.26 25.24
CA ARG A 2 -49.80 25.52 24.03
C ARG A 2 -49.34 24.12 24.46
N THR A 3 -50.02 23.06 24.03
CA THR A 3 -49.64 21.67 24.31
C THR A 3 -48.70 21.17 23.22
N ASN A 4 -47.42 20.98 23.56
CA ASN A 4 -46.43 20.42 22.65
C ASN A 4 -46.57 18.88 22.64
N HIS A 5 -47.23 18.34 21.62
CA HIS A 5 -47.18 16.92 21.31
C HIS A 5 -45.81 16.58 20.71
N THR A 6 -44.86 16.16 21.54
CA THR A 6 -43.67 15.43 21.07
C THR A 6 -44.07 14.01 20.69
N SER A 7 -44.47 13.84 19.44
CA SER A 7 -44.60 12.53 18.80
C SER A 7 -43.20 11.91 18.68
N ALA A 8 -42.86 11.04 19.63
CA ALA A 8 -41.70 10.17 19.52
C ALA A 8 -41.91 9.21 18.33
N PHE A 9 -41.38 9.57 17.16
CA PHE A 9 -41.29 8.68 16.00
C PHE A 9 -40.32 7.53 16.32
N ARG A 10 -40.85 6.51 17.01
CA ARG A 10 -40.19 5.21 17.13
C ARG A 10 -40.29 4.55 15.75
N ARG A 11 -39.23 4.63 14.93
CA ARG A 11 -39.12 3.87 13.67
C ARG A 11 -39.37 2.40 13.97
N LYS A 12 -40.61 1.95 13.75
CA LYS A 12 -41.02 0.57 13.87
C LYS A 12 -40.51 -0.12 12.60
N ALA A 13 -39.71 -1.17 12.77
CA ALA A 13 -39.24 -1.97 11.65
C ALA A 13 -40.43 -2.45 10.82
N ASN A 14 -40.28 -2.47 9.50
CA ASN A 14 -41.31 -2.95 8.59
C ASN A 14 -41.58 -4.44 8.89
N PRO A 15 -42.82 -4.83 9.21
CA PRO A 15 -43.13 -6.22 9.55
C PRO A 15 -42.88 -7.20 8.40
N ASP A 16 -42.80 -6.70 7.16
CA ASP A 16 -42.51 -7.47 5.96
C ASP A 16 -41.01 -7.61 5.66
N ASP A 17 -40.13 -6.97 6.44
CA ASP A 17 -38.69 -7.15 6.25
C ASP A 17 -38.28 -8.54 6.75
N PRO A 18 -37.57 -9.34 5.93
CA PRO A 18 -37.06 -10.63 6.37
C PRO A 18 -36.15 -10.44 7.59
N PRO A 19 -36.09 -11.41 8.51
CA PRO A 19 -35.29 -11.29 9.73
C PRO A 19 -33.83 -11.03 9.38
N VAL A 20 -33.39 -9.78 9.58
CA VAL A 20 -32.01 -9.37 9.33
C VAL A 20 -31.13 -10.06 10.38
N GLN A 21 -30.41 -11.11 9.96
CA GLN A 21 -29.40 -11.73 10.82
C GLN A 21 -28.36 -10.66 11.16
N ARG A 22 -28.32 -10.29 12.43
CA ARG A 22 -27.29 -9.37 12.92
C ARG A 22 -25.95 -10.11 12.83
N PRO A 23 -24.88 -9.45 12.35
CA PRO A 23 -23.56 -10.06 12.33
C PRO A 23 -23.18 -10.55 13.72
N PRO A 24 -22.47 -11.69 13.82
CA PRO A 24 -22.10 -12.27 15.10
C PRO A 24 -21.36 -11.23 15.96
N ARG A 25 -21.76 -11.12 17.23
CA ARG A 25 -21.14 -10.20 18.20
C ARG A 25 -20.17 -10.97 19.06
N GLY A 26 -18.93 -10.53 19.11
CA GLY A 26 -17.93 -11.01 20.05
C GLY A 26 -18.05 -10.31 21.41
N PRO A 27 -17.23 -10.70 22.40
CA PRO A 27 -17.28 -10.17 23.77
C PRO A 27 -17.09 -8.64 23.89
N ARG A 28 -16.56 -7.98 22.86
CA ARG A 28 -16.27 -6.53 22.82
C ARG A 28 -17.03 -5.76 21.73
N GLY A 29 -18.00 -6.36 21.05
CA GLY A 29 -18.76 -5.68 19.98
C GLY A 29 -18.96 -6.54 18.73
N PRO A 30 -19.44 -5.96 17.62
CA PRO A 30 -19.52 -6.68 16.35
C PRO A 30 -18.15 -7.26 16.00
N LEU A 31 -18.09 -8.56 15.71
CA LEU A 31 -16.84 -9.18 15.28
C LEU A 31 -16.32 -8.43 14.05
N PRO A 32 -15.07 -7.94 14.05
CA PRO A 32 -14.50 -7.34 12.86
C PRO A 32 -14.57 -8.37 11.74
N GLY A 33 -15.03 -7.94 10.56
CA GLY A 33 -15.13 -8.84 9.42
C GLY A 33 -13.80 -9.55 9.14
N PRO A 34 -13.83 -10.74 8.53
CA PRO A 34 -12.66 -11.60 8.36
C PRO A 34 -11.45 -10.95 7.65
N ASN A 35 -11.63 -9.78 7.03
CA ASN A 35 -10.61 -9.09 6.24
C ASN A 35 -9.72 -8.10 7.01
N PHE A 36 -9.99 -7.81 8.30
CA PHE A 36 -9.21 -6.79 9.02
C PHE A 36 -7.77 -7.22 9.35
N LEU A 37 -7.53 -8.50 9.66
CA LEU A 37 -6.19 -9.01 9.97
C LEU A 37 -5.26 -9.11 8.75
N GLY A 38 -5.81 -9.22 7.54
CA GLY A 38 -5.02 -9.29 6.29
C GLY A 38 -4.59 -7.92 5.74
N LEU A 39 -5.27 -6.84 6.14
CA LEU A 39 -5.00 -5.48 5.63
C LEU A 39 -3.72 -4.90 6.22
N GLU A 40 -3.48 -5.01 7.53
CA GLU A 40 -2.27 -4.46 8.17
C GLU A 40 -0.99 -5.12 7.64
N GLY A 41 -1.00 -6.44 7.46
CA GLY A 41 0.14 -7.18 6.88
C GLY A 41 0.43 -6.77 5.44
N ARG A 42 -0.59 -6.58 4.60
CA ARG A 42 -0.42 -6.10 3.21
C ARG A 42 0.10 -4.67 3.16
N ILE A 43 -0.39 -3.78 4.03
CA ILE A 43 0.07 -2.39 4.09
C ILE A 43 1.55 -2.33 4.50
N ALA A 44 1.96 -3.11 5.51
CA ALA A 44 3.37 -3.17 5.93
C ALA A 44 4.30 -3.66 4.81
N ILE A 45 3.88 -4.66 4.04
CA ILE A 45 4.65 -5.19 2.90
C ILE A 45 4.78 -4.13 1.79
N VAL A 46 3.67 -3.49 1.41
CA VAL A 46 3.67 -2.44 0.38
C VAL A 46 4.52 -1.25 0.83
N GLN A 47 4.43 -0.85 2.09
CA GLN A 47 5.25 0.24 2.65
C GLN A 47 6.74 -0.09 2.60
N ALA A 48 7.14 -1.31 2.98
CA ALA A 48 8.53 -1.75 2.87
C ALA A 48 9.01 -1.76 1.41
N GLN A 49 8.17 -2.18 0.46
CA GLN A 49 8.48 -2.13 -0.98
C GLN A 49 8.67 -0.71 -1.49
N VAL A 50 7.77 0.21 -1.15
CA VAL A 50 7.86 1.63 -1.53
C VAL A 50 9.13 2.25 -0.97
N TYR A 51 9.44 1.97 0.30
CA TYR A 51 10.67 2.44 0.94
C TYR A 51 11.92 1.92 0.21
N LEU A 52 11.98 0.61 -0.05
CA LEU A 52 13.11 -0.01 -0.73
C LEU A 52 13.28 0.54 -2.15
N LEU A 53 12.18 0.70 -2.90
CA LEU A 53 12.19 1.30 -4.22
C LEU A 53 12.70 2.75 -4.19
N ALA A 54 12.22 3.55 -3.24
CA ALA A 54 12.67 4.94 -3.08
C ALA A 54 14.17 5.03 -2.81
N VAL A 55 14.72 4.17 -1.93
CA VAL A 55 16.15 4.11 -1.65
C VAL A 55 16.94 3.77 -2.91
N ILE A 56 16.50 2.78 -3.69
CA ILE A 56 17.16 2.42 -4.95
C ILE A 56 17.13 3.60 -5.94
N LEU A 57 16.01 4.29 -6.06
CA LEU A 57 15.90 5.45 -6.96
C LEU A 57 16.83 6.60 -6.55
N VAL A 58 16.97 6.87 -5.24
CA VAL A 58 17.93 7.87 -4.74
C VAL A 58 19.36 7.47 -5.08
N LEU A 59 19.71 6.18 -4.89
CA LEU A 59 21.02 5.67 -5.26
C LEU A 59 21.28 5.82 -6.78
N GLN A 60 20.28 5.55 -7.61
CA GLN A 60 20.37 5.72 -9.06
C GLN A 60 20.58 7.19 -9.45
N LEU A 61 19.82 8.10 -8.83
CA LEU A 61 20.00 9.53 -9.08
C LEU A 61 21.41 9.98 -8.74
N TRP A 62 21.98 9.47 -7.64
CA TRP A 62 23.36 9.73 -7.26
C TRP A 62 24.37 9.18 -8.28
N LEU A 63 24.21 7.93 -8.73
CA LEU A 63 25.08 7.33 -9.76
C LEU A 63 25.02 8.09 -11.09
N VAL A 64 23.83 8.52 -11.52
CA VAL A 64 23.67 9.33 -12.73
C VAL A 64 24.35 10.69 -12.55
N THR A 65 24.26 11.30 -11.36
CA THR A 65 24.96 12.54 -11.06
C THR A 65 26.48 12.36 -11.14
N ASP A 66 27.02 11.27 -10.61
CA ASP A 66 28.45 10.96 -10.69
C ASP A 66 28.89 10.71 -12.14
N ALA A 67 28.08 10.00 -12.94
CA ALA A 67 28.35 9.77 -14.36
C ALA A 67 28.36 11.09 -15.16
N LEU A 68 27.42 12.00 -14.89
CA LEU A 68 27.40 13.32 -15.50
C LEU A 68 28.62 14.15 -15.08
N TYR A 69 29.00 14.10 -13.81
CA TYR A 69 30.22 14.77 -13.32
C TYR A 69 31.46 14.24 -14.03
N GLU A 70 31.58 12.92 -14.16
CA GLU A 70 32.70 12.29 -14.85
C GLU A 70 32.77 12.72 -16.32
N LEU A 71 31.65 12.67 -17.05
CA LEU A 71 31.52 13.15 -18.43
C LEU A 71 31.91 14.62 -18.58
N LEU A 72 31.43 15.49 -17.69
CA LEU A 72 31.77 16.93 -17.71
C LEU A 72 33.24 17.19 -17.37
N SER A 73 33.86 16.30 -16.58
CA SER A 73 35.29 16.39 -16.26
C SER A 73 36.21 15.84 -17.37
N GLY A 74 35.65 15.34 -18.47
CA GLY A 74 36.40 14.75 -19.59
C GLY A 74 37.09 13.42 -19.25
N ARG A 75 36.84 12.86 -18.06
CA ARG A 75 37.27 11.53 -17.66
C ARG A 75 36.18 10.55 -18.06
N THR A 76 36.55 9.41 -18.62
CA THR A 76 35.57 8.38 -19.04
C THR A 76 35.88 7.00 -18.46
N ALA A 77 36.91 6.92 -17.61
CA ALA A 77 37.47 5.67 -17.12
C ALA A 77 36.48 4.85 -16.27
N ARG A 78 35.56 5.50 -15.54
CA ARG A 78 34.60 4.81 -14.66
C ARG A 78 33.18 4.78 -15.23
N LEU A 79 32.92 5.38 -16.39
CA LEU A 79 31.58 5.37 -17.00
C LEU A 79 31.07 3.95 -17.26
N GLY A 80 31.92 3.06 -17.76
CA GLY A 80 31.53 1.66 -17.98
C GLY A 80 31.13 0.95 -16.68
N TRP A 81 31.83 1.25 -15.58
CA TRP A 81 31.50 0.73 -14.26
C TRP A 81 30.19 1.33 -13.72
N LEU A 82 30.01 2.64 -13.86
CA LEU A 82 28.78 3.34 -13.45
C LEU A 82 27.55 2.82 -14.20
N VAL A 83 27.66 2.56 -15.51
CA VAL A 83 26.60 1.96 -16.31
C VAL A 83 26.25 0.55 -15.81
N LEU A 84 27.26 -0.26 -15.49
CA LEU A 84 27.03 -1.63 -15.00
C LEU A 84 26.35 -1.63 -13.62
N VAL A 85 26.84 -0.82 -12.67
CA VAL A 85 26.24 -0.68 -11.34
C VAL A 85 24.82 -0.11 -11.42
N SER A 86 24.61 0.91 -12.26
CA SER A 86 23.27 1.48 -12.50
C SER A 86 22.33 0.44 -13.12
N GLY A 87 22.79 -0.34 -14.11
CA GLY A 87 22.01 -1.40 -14.73
C GLY A 87 21.55 -2.46 -13.73
N ILE A 88 22.44 -2.92 -12.84
CA ILE A 88 22.10 -3.88 -11.79
C ILE A 88 21.10 -3.29 -10.80
N GLY A 89 21.32 -2.05 -10.34
CA GLY A 89 20.40 -1.39 -9.43
C GLY A 89 19.00 -1.20 -10.04
N PHE A 90 18.94 -0.92 -11.35
CA PHE A 90 17.66 -0.78 -12.06
C PHE A 90 16.95 -2.13 -12.16
N ALA A 91 17.66 -3.21 -12.49
CA ALA A 91 17.09 -4.55 -12.50
C ALA A 91 16.53 -4.95 -11.12
N LEU A 92 17.24 -4.64 -10.03
CA LEU A 92 16.77 -4.85 -8.67
C LEU A 92 15.49 -4.06 -8.37
N ALA A 93 15.42 -2.78 -8.79
CA ALA A 93 14.21 -1.98 -8.65
C ALA A 93 13.00 -2.61 -9.35
N LEU A 94 13.19 -3.13 -10.57
CA LEU A 94 12.12 -3.83 -11.29
C LEU A 94 11.66 -5.09 -10.54
N ILE A 95 12.60 -5.89 -10.03
CA ILE A 95 12.25 -7.08 -9.24
C ILE A 95 11.40 -6.69 -8.03
N VAL A 96 11.82 -5.67 -7.27
CA VAL A 96 11.08 -5.18 -6.09
C VAL A 96 9.70 -4.65 -6.48
N ALA A 97 9.61 -3.87 -7.57
CA ALA A 97 8.35 -3.28 -8.04
C ALA A 97 7.35 -4.32 -8.55
N PHE A 98 7.83 -5.39 -9.22
CA PHE A 98 6.97 -6.43 -9.77
C PHE A 98 6.75 -7.64 -8.84
N TRP A 99 7.46 -7.71 -7.71
CA TRP A 99 7.31 -8.76 -6.71
C TRP A 99 5.87 -8.98 -6.20
N PRO A 100 5.06 -7.94 -5.85
CA PRO A 100 3.75 -8.16 -5.26
C PRO A 100 2.74 -8.78 -6.25
N ARG A 101 2.96 -8.64 -7.56
CA ARG A 101 2.04 -9.19 -8.58
C ARG A 101 2.04 -10.73 -8.60
N ARG A 102 3.16 -11.37 -8.28
CA ARG A 102 3.29 -12.84 -8.30
C ARG A 102 2.66 -13.57 -7.11
N ARG A 103 2.36 -12.89 -6.00
CA ARG A 103 1.82 -13.50 -4.77
C ARG A 103 0.30 -13.39 -4.61
N ILE A 104 -0.37 -12.67 -5.50
CA ILE A 104 -1.83 -12.42 -5.42
C ILE A 104 -2.60 -13.36 -6.37
N GLU A 105 -1.91 -14.08 -7.26
CA GLU A 105 -2.52 -14.99 -8.24
C GLU A 105 -2.57 -16.46 -7.79
N GLU A 106 -2.07 -16.81 -6.60
CA GLU A 106 -2.26 -18.15 -6.01
C GLU A 106 -3.38 -18.10 -4.96
N PRO A 107 -4.58 -18.62 -5.25
CA PRO A 107 -5.63 -18.87 -4.26
C PRO A 107 -5.33 -20.05 -3.34
#